data_AF-A0A392MGZ3-F1
#
_entry.id   AF-A0A392MGZ3-F1
#
_cell.length_a   1.000
_cell.length_b   1.000
_cell.length_c   1.000
_cell.angle_alpha   90.00
_cell.angle_beta   90.00
_cell.angle_gamma   90.00
#
_symmetry.space_group_name_H-M   'P 1'
#
loop_
_entity.id
_entity.type
_entity.pdbx_description
1 polymer ?
#
loop_
_entity_poly.entity_id
_entity_poly.type
_entity_poly.pdbx_seq_one_letter_code
_entity_poly.pdbx_strand_id
1 'polypeptide(L)' 'MRFSDSIDIVLATSFLQEFVEARRAAGLNNTPPCLWSHTPPPELKGVSTDSLSANAGFVSFG' A
#
# COMPACT_ATOMS: atom_id res chain seq x y z
N MET A 1 -1.55 -5.79 3.16
CA MET A 1 -2.02 -5.54 4.54
C MET A 1 -3.40 -6.15 4.72
N ARG A 2 -3.70 -6.72 5.90
CA ARG A 2 -4.97 -7.39 6.19
C ARG A 2 -5.55 -6.90 7.51
N PHE A 3 -6.57 -6.06 7.43
CA PHE A 3 -7.27 -5.51 8.59
C PHE A 3 -8.52 -6.33 8.92
N SER A 4 -8.85 -6.47 10.20
CA SER A 4 -10.02 -7.25 10.64
C SER A 4 -11.31 -6.44 10.64
N ASP A 5 -11.22 -5.13 10.92
CA ASP A 5 -12.37 -4.22 10.92
C ASP A 5 -12.57 -3.59 9.54
N SER A 6 -13.82 -3.56 9.10
CA SER A 6 -14.24 -2.81 7.90
C SER A 6 -13.87 -1.33 7.93
N ILE A 7 -13.94 -0.68 9.10
CA ILE A 7 -13.56 0.73 9.27
C ILE A 7 -12.06 0.91 9.05
N ASP A 8 -11.25 0.03 9.62
CA ASP A 8 -9.80 0.05 9.43
C ASP A 8 -9.41 -0.16 7.97
N ILE A 9 -10.13 -1.00 7.22
CA ILE A 9 -9.89 -1.18 5.78
C ILE A 9 -10.08 0.14 5.04
N VAL A 10 -11.18 0.85 5.31
CA VAL A 10 -11.49 2.13 4.65
C VAL A 10 -10.45 3.19 5.03
N LEU A 11 -10.16 3.32 6.33
CA LEU A 11 -9.16 4.27 6.83
C LEU A 11 -7.77 3.99 6.26
N ALA A 12 -7.34 2.73 6.25
CA ALA A 12 -6.05 2.34 5.70
C ALA A 12 -5.96 2.63 4.21
N THR A 13 -7.02 2.33 3.45
CA THR A 13 -7.06 2.60 2.00
C THR A 13 -6.91 4.11 1.73
N SER A 14 -7.66 4.95 2.43
CA SER A 14 -7.55 6.41 2.31
C SER A 14 -6.15 6.91 2.69
N PHE A 15 -5.61 6.44 3.82
CA PHE A 15 -4.27 6.83 4.27
C PHE A 15 -3.19 6.43 3.26
N LEU A 16 -3.23 5.21 2.74
CA LEU A 16 -2.23 4.70 1.81
C LEU A 16 -2.27 5.43 0.46
N GLN A 17 -3.46 5.80 0.01
CA GLN A 17 -3.61 6.62 -1.18
C GLN A 17 -2.97 8.01 -1.00
N GLU A 18 -3.18 8.66 0.15
CA GLU A 18 -2.53 9.95 0.46
C GLU A 18 -1.02 9.82 0.66
N PHE A 19 -0.57 8.71 1.25
CA PHE A 19 0.84 8.45 1.54
C PHE A 19 1.71 8.41 0.27
N VAL A 20 1.19 7.86 -0.83
CA VAL A 20 1.85 7.89 -2.15
C VAL A 20 2.09 9.31 -2.65
N GLU A 21 1.17 10.21 -2.33
CA GLU A 21 1.20 11.61 -2.75
C GLU A 21 2.05 12.50 -1.82
N ALA A 22 2.34 12.04 -0.60
CA ALA A 22 3.07 12.81 0.42
C ALA A 22 4.45 13.29 -0.05
N ARG A 23 5.11 12.52 -0.92
CA ARG A 23 6.42 12.89 -1.48
C ARG A 23 6.38 14.18 -2.33
N ARG A 24 5.21 14.59 -2.83
CA ARG A 24 5.04 15.85 -3.56
C ARG A 24 5.12 17.09 -2.67
N ALA A 25 5.02 16.92 -1.35
CA ALA A 25 5.16 18.03 -0.41
C ALA A 25 6.58 18.59 -0.40
N ALA A 26 6.70 19.91 -0.25
CA ALA A 26 7.98 20.59 -0.12
C ALA A 26 8.75 20.03 1.09
N GLY A 27 10.01 19.64 0.88
CA GLY A 27 10.86 19.04 1.91
C GLY A 27 10.78 17.50 2.01
N LEU A 28 9.83 16.84 1.33
CA LEU A 28 9.74 15.37 1.28
C LEU A 28 10.15 14.77 -0.07
N ASN A 29 10.54 15.59 -1.05
CA ASN A 29 10.93 15.13 -2.39
C ASN A 29 12.10 14.13 -2.43
N ASN A 30 12.97 14.16 -1.40
CA ASN A 30 14.11 13.25 -1.25
C ASN A 30 13.79 11.98 -0.46
N THR A 31 12.54 11.78 0.00
CA THR A 31 12.15 10.52 0.66
C THR A 31 12.06 9.38 -0.37
N PRO A 32 12.21 8.13 0.07
CA PRO A 32 11.97 6.97 -0.78
C PRO A 32 10.61 7.05 -1.49
N PRO A 33 10.53 6.65 -2.76
CA PRO A 33 9.26 6.54 -3.44
C PRO A 33 8.44 5.43 -2.77
N CYS A 34 7.13 5.64 -2.67
CA CYS A 34 6.20 4.60 -2.30
C CYS A 34 5.16 4.42 -3.41
N LEU A 35 4.73 3.17 -3.58
CA LEU A 35 3.71 2.77 -4.52
C LEU A 35 2.64 2.00 -3.75
N TRP A 36 1.39 2.16 -4.15
CA TRP A 36 0.27 1.40 -3.59
C TRP A 36 -0.63 0.87 -4.70
N SER A 37 -1.11 -0.35 -4.54
CA SER A 37 -2.04 -1.01 -5.46
C SER A 37 -2.97 -1.95 -4.70
N HIS A 38 -4.21 -2.09 -5.19
CA HIS A 38 -5.12 -3.13 -4.72
C HIS A 38 -4.72 -4.52 -5.20
N THR A 39 -3.98 -4.62 -6.30
CA THR A 39 -3.53 -5.89 -6.88
C THR A 39 -2.11 -6.23 -6.44
N PRO A 40 -1.78 -7.52 -6.27
CA PRO A 40 -0.42 -7.94 -5.96
C PRO A 40 0.54 -7.49 -7.06
N PRO A 41 1.68 -6.87 -6.70
CA PRO A 41 2.65 -6.44 -7.69
C PRO A 41 3.40 -7.67 -8.26
N PRO A 42 3.94 -7.60 -9.50
CA PRO A 42 4.51 -8.75 -10.21
C PRO A 42 5.65 -9.46 -9.47
N GLU A 43 6.35 -8.76 -8.59
CA GLU A 43 7.45 -9.25 -7.77
C GLU A 43 6.99 -10.33 -6.78
N LEU A 44 5.70 -10.35 -6.41
CA LEU A 44 5.11 -11.38 -5.54
C LEU A 44 4.61 -12.62 -6.31
N LYS A 45 4.93 -12.75 -7.60
CA LYS A 45 4.55 -13.91 -8.40
C LYS A 45 5.16 -15.19 -7.82
N GLY A 46 4.31 -16.17 -7.51
CA GLY A 46 4.71 -17.45 -6.92
C GLY A 46 4.58 -17.51 -5.39
N VAL A 47 4.22 -16.41 -4.73
CA VAL A 47 3.83 -16.41 -3.32
C VAL A 47 2.47 -17.09 -3.16
N SER A 48 2.27 -17.83 -2.06
CA SER A 48 1.02 -18.52 -1.79
C SER A 48 -0.17 -17.54 -1.70
N THR A 49 -1.32 -17.95 -2.22
CA THR A 49 -2.52 -17.11 -2.28
C THR A 49 -3.00 -16.65 -0.91
N ASP A 50 -2.82 -17.47 0.13
CA ASP A 50 -3.19 -17.13 1.50
C ASP A 50 -2.37 -15.95 2.04
N SER A 51 -1.10 -15.88 1.63
CA SER A 51 -0.19 -14.77 1.97
C SER A 51 -0.47 -13.52 1.13
N LEU A 52 -1.15 -13.66 -0.01
CA LEU A 52 -1.57 -12.56 -0.89
C LEU A 52 -2.96 -12.00 -0.53
N SER A 53 -3.58 -12.48 0.54
CA SER A 53 -4.86 -11.94 1.01
C SER A 53 -4.64 -10.58 1.68
N ALA A 54 -4.74 -9.50 0.88
CA ALA A 54 -4.67 -8.12 1.34
C ALA A 54 -5.98 -7.38 1.01
N ASN A 55 -6.59 -6.75 2.00
CA ASN A 55 -7.88 -6.04 1.84
C ASN A 55 -7.76 -4.52 1.73
N ALA A 56 -6.66 -3.94 2.23
CA ALA A 56 -6.31 -2.54 2.02
C ALA A 56 -5.22 -2.35 0.94
N GLY A 57 -4.87 -3.42 0.22
CA GLY A 57 -3.86 -3.41 -0.83
C GLY A 57 -2.42 -3.70 -0.38
N PHE A 58 -1.52 -3.48 -1.33
CA PHE A 58 -0.08 -3.74 -1.30
C PHE A 58 0.67 -2.42 -1.38
N VAL A 59 1.72 -2.28 -0.57
CA VAL A 59 2.59 -1.10 -0.58
C VAL A 59 4.02 -1.55 -0.86
N SER A 60 4.69 -0.82 -1.73
CA SER A 60 6.10 -1.02 -2.06
C SER A 60 6.88 0.25 -1.75
N PHE A 61 8.08 0.09 -1.19
CA PHE A 61 9.04 1.17 -0.95
C PHE A 61 10.26 0.94 -1.85
N GLY A 62 10.77 2.01 -2.46
CA GLY A 62 11.97 1.98 -3.30
C GLY A 62 13.26 2.33 -2.56
#